data_AF-A0A448D538-F1
#
_entry.id   AF-A0A448D538-F1
#
_cell.length_a   1.000
_cell.length_b   1.000
_cell.length_c   1.000
_cell.angle_alpha   90.00
_cell.angle_beta   90.00
_cell.angle_gamma   90.00
#
_symmetry.space_group_name_H-M   'P 1'
#
loop_
_entity.id
_entity.type
_entity.pdbx_description
1 polymer ?
#
loop_
_entity_poly.entity_id
_entity_poly.type
_entity_poly.pdbx_seq_one_letter_code
_entity_poly.pdbx_strand_id
1 'polypeptide(L)'
;MNHNPEFFTTPVTPQYNLLPYDGVVNDYGIVFSEEEADAYYACLKNTITWQHDEVIIYGKRIATNRQTAWYGGDSVRYTYSGITRTALPWNPTLLAIKKSVEQQIAAISPVCFNSCLLNLYANGNEGMAWHSDDEADLGSNPIIASVSFGATRKFSFKHK
;
A
#
# COMPACT_ATOMS: atom_id res chain seq x y z
N MET A 1 -17.15 -9.30 -22.62
CA MET A 1 -15.84 -9.97 -22.44
C MET A 1 -14.96 -9.00 -21.66
N ASN A 2 -14.78 -9.23 -20.35
CA ASN A 2 -13.91 -8.38 -19.54
C ASN A 2 -12.49 -8.94 -19.63
N HIS A 3 -11.71 -8.46 -20.60
CA HIS A 3 -10.27 -8.66 -20.55
C HIS A 3 -9.75 -7.85 -19.37
N ASN A 4 -9.41 -8.52 -18.28
CA ASN A 4 -8.65 -7.92 -17.20
C ASN A 4 -7.19 -7.91 -17.66
N PRO A 5 -6.59 -6.76 -18.00
CA PRO A 5 -5.22 -6.73 -18.47
C PRO A 5 -4.29 -7.29 -17.38
N GLU A 6 -3.36 -8.15 -17.74
CA GLU A 6 -2.23 -8.43 -16.86
C GLU A 6 -1.32 -7.19 -16.90
N PHE A 7 -1.44 -6.34 -15.88
CA PHE A 7 -0.70 -5.08 -15.81
C PHE A 7 0.79 -5.27 -15.49
N PHE A 8 1.16 -6.39 -14.88
CA PHE A 8 2.51 -6.65 -14.37
C PHE A 8 3.14 -7.76 -15.21
N THR A 9 3.78 -7.40 -16.31
CA THR A 9 4.44 -8.32 -17.23
C THR A 9 5.92 -7.99 -17.37
N THR A 10 6.74 -8.98 -17.69
CA THR A 10 8.16 -8.77 -17.99
C THR A 10 8.35 -8.44 -19.48
N PRO A 11 9.20 -7.47 -19.85
CA PRO A 11 10.10 -6.67 -18.99
C PRO A 11 9.41 -5.46 -18.33
N VAL A 12 9.88 -5.14 -17.12
CA VAL A 12 9.40 -4.00 -16.32
C VAL A 12 9.92 -2.69 -16.93
N THR A 13 9.04 -1.69 -17.02
CA THR A 13 9.36 -0.39 -17.63
C THR A 13 8.74 0.76 -16.84
N PRO A 14 9.42 1.26 -15.79
CA PRO A 14 8.83 2.20 -14.83
C PRO A 14 8.42 3.54 -15.45
N GLN A 15 8.97 3.90 -16.60
CA GLN A 15 8.66 5.14 -17.32
C GLN A 15 7.32 5.10 -18.08
N TYR A 16 6.72 3.92 -18.31
CA TYR A 16 5.46 3.81 -19.03
C TYR A 16 4.28 3.75 -18.07
N ASN A 17 3.22 4.48 -18.42
CA ASN A 17 1.94 4.38 -17.75
C ASN A 17 1.21 3.12 -18.22
N LEU A 18 0.86 2.24 -17.28
CA LEU A 18 0.12 1.02 -17.55
C LEU A 18 -1.39 1.26 -17.72
N LEU A 19 -1.91 2.41 -17.31
CA LEU A 19 -3.33 2.75 -17.45
C LEU A 19 -3.62 3.43 -18.79
N PRO A 20 -4.74 3.08 -19.45
CA PRO A 20 -5.15 3.68 -20.72
C PRO A 20 -5.81 5.07 -20.59
N TYR A 21 -6.28 5.44 -19.40
CA TYR A 21 -7.00 6.69 -19.13
C TYR A 21 -7.01 7.01 -17.62
N ASP A 22 -7.31 8.27 -17.27
CA ASP A 22 -7.68 8.77 -15.94
C ASP A 22 -6.81 8.31 -14.75
N GLY A 23 -5.49 8.24 -14.96
CA GLY A 23 -4.54 7.92 -13.90
C GLY A 23 -3.18 7.52 -14.43
N VAL A 24 -2.24 7.33 -13.51
CA VAL A 24 -0.89 6.83 -13.81
C VAL A 24 -0.57 5.64 -12.91
N VAL A 25 -0.14 4.54 -13.53
CA VAL A 25 0.46 3.39 -12.82
C VAL A 25 1.79 3.08 -13.48
N ASN A 26 2.85 3.15 -12.70
CA ASN A 26 4.20 2.79 -13.11
C ASN A 26 4.64 1.54 -12.33
N ASP A 27 5.01 0.49 -13.06
CA ASP A 27 5.55 -0.73 -12.45
C ASP A 27 7.07 -0.64 -12.32
N TYR A 28 7.56 -0.74 -11.08
CA TYR A 28 8.99 -0.76 -10.75
C TYR A 28 9.54 -2.18 -10.55
N GLY A 29 8.69 -3.21 -10.62
CA GLY A 29 9.10 -4.60 -10.52
C GLY A 29 9.71 -4.94 -9.17
N ILE A 30 10.77 -5.76 -9.21
CA ILE A 30 11.53 -6.16 -8.02
C ILE A 30 12.51 -5.04 -7.66
N VAL A 31 12.25 -4.35 -6.56
CA VAL A 31 13.07 -3.21 -6.08
C VAL A 31 13.99 -3.54 -4.89
N PHE A 32 13.83 -4.72 -4.29
CA PHE A 32 14.66 -5.26 -3.21
C PHE A 32 15.18 -6.64 -3.62
N SER A 33 16.39 -7.02 -3.20
CA SER A 33 16.87 -8.40 -3.39
C SER A 33 15.98 -9.39 -2.62
N GLU A 34 16.05 -10.67 -2.95
CA GLU A 34 15.29 -11.72 -2.24
C GLU A 34 15.65 -11.72 -0.74
N GLU A 35 16.93 -11.59 -0.41
CA GLU A 35 17.42 -11.55 0.97
C GLU A 35 16.93 -10.31 1.72
N GLU A 36 16.95 -9.13 1.08
CA GLU A 36 16.42 -7.90 1.66
C GLU A 36 14.90 -8.01 1.89
N ALA A 37 14.18 -8.54 0.90
CA ALA A 37 12.72 -8.70 0.97
C ALA A 37 12.31 -9.66 2.09
N ASP A 38 13.01 -10.77 2.26
CA ASP A 38 12.78 -11.74 3.34
C ASP A 38 13.10 -11.15 4.71
N ALA A 39 14.20 -10.40 4.83
CA ALA A 39 14.56 -9.71 6.05
C ALA A 39 13.51 -8.65 6.44
N TYR A 40 13.05 -7.85 5.48
CA TYR A 40 11.98 -6.88 5.70
C TYR A 40 10.67 -7.56 6.07
N TYR A 41 10.28 -8.62 5.36
CA TYR A 41 9.08 -9.39 5.68
C TYR A 41 9.10 -9.91 7.13
N ALA A 42 10.18 -10.58 7.53
CA ALA A 42 10.33 -11.12 8.86
C ALA A 42 10.31 -10.01 9.94
N CYS A 43 11.00 -8.90 9.69
CA CYS A 43 11.03 -7.77 10.61
C CYS A 43 9.64 -7.13 10.75
N LEU A 44 8.98 -6.79 9.64
CA LEU A 44 7.65 -6.17 9.64
C LEU A 44 6.61 -7.07 10.32
N LYS A 45 6.62 -8.36 10.01
CA LYS A 45 5.68 -9.33 10.60
C LYS A 45 5.77 -9.37 12.13
N ASN A 46 6.98 -9.26 12.68
CA ASN A 46 7.22 -9.41 14.12
C ASN A 46 7.22 -8.09 14.91
N THR A 47 7.51 -6.95 14.27
CA THR A 47 7.74 -5.67 14.97
C THR A 47 6.61 -4.67 14.79
N ILE A 48 5.80 -4.80 13.75
CA ILE A 48 4.67 -3.92 13.51
C ILE A 48 3.57 -4.21 14.54
N THR A 49 3.02 -3.14 15.11
CA THR A 49 1.83 -3.18 15.98
C THR A 49 0.56 -3.46 15.19
N TRP A 50 0.41 -4.69 14.69
CA TRP A 50 -0.74 -5.14 13.92
C TRP A 50 -2.03 -5.08 14.74
N GLN A 51 -3.08 -4.51 14.16
CA GLN A 51 -4.43 -4.47 14.73
C GLN A 51 -5.41 -5.05 13.73
N HIS A 52 -6.42 -5.79 14.20
CA HIS A 52 -7.51 -6.19 13.32
C HIS A 52 -8.23 -4.95 12.78
N ASP A 53 -8.48 -4.95 11.48
CA ASP A 53 -9.20 -3.85 10.87
C ASP A 53 -10.68 -3.89 11.27
N GLU A 54 -11.30 -2.72 11.43
CA GLU A 54 -12.69 -2.59 11.87
C GLU A 54 -13.51 -1.94 10.76
N VAL A 55 -14.66 -2.53 10.45
CA VAL A 55 -15.63 -1.98 9.50
C VAL A 55 -16.98 -1.79 10.15
N ILE A 56 -17.74 -0.78 9.69
CA ILE A 56 -19.11 -0.55 10.14
C ILE A 56 -20.07 -1.19 9.13
N ILE A 57 -20.79 -2.23 9.56
CA ILE A 57 -21.82 -2.90 8.74
C ILE A 57 -23.15 -2.78 9.48
N TYR A 58 -24.14 -2.14 8.84
CA TYR A 58 -25.45 -1.85 9.44
C TYR A 58 -25.36 -1.19 10.83
N GLY A 59 -24.45 -0.24 11.00
CA GLY A 59 -24.22 0.47 12.27
C GLY A 59 -23.49 -0.34 13.35
N LYS A 60 -23.10 -1.59 13.09
CA LYS A 60 -22.32 -2.41 14.02
C LYS A 60 -20.85 -2.45 13.60
N ARG A 61 -19.95 -2.33 14.57
CA ARG A 61 -18.50 -2.52 14.36
C ARG A 61 -18.18 -4.01 14.29
N ILE A 62 -17.53 -4.43 13.22
CA ILE A 62 -17.09 -5.80 12.99
C ILE A 62 -15.59 -5.79 12.73
N ALA A 63 -14.84 -6.56 13.53
CA ALA A 63 -13.42 -6.80 13.29
C ALA A 63 -13.27 -7.80 12.12
N THR A 64 -12.39 -7.49 11.19
CA THR A 64 -12.04 -8.36 10.06
C THR A 64 -10.78 -9.17 10.37
N ASN A 65 -10.56 -10.26 9.63
CA ASN A 65 -9.34 -11.05 9.77
C ASN A 65 -8.09 -10.30 9.28
N ARG A 66 -8.27 -9.33 8.37
CA ARG A 66 -7.18 -8.48 7.87
C ARG A 66 -6.61 -7.67 9.02
N GLN A 67 -5.29 -7.70 9.16
CA GLN A 67 -4.59 -6.86 10.12
C GLN A 67 -3.99 -5.65 9.40
N THR A 68 -4.08 -4.50 10.05
CA THR A 68 -3.58 -3.23 9.54
C THR A 68 -2.74 -2.54 10.60
N ALA A 69 -1.84 -1.68 10.16
CA ALA A 69 -1.18 -0.72 11.03
C ALA A 69 -0.87 0.54 10.22
N TRP A 70 -0.94 1.69 10.85
CA TRP A 70 -0.68 2.96 10.18
C TRP A 70 0.48 3.66 10.87
N TYR A 71 1.49 4.03 10.07
CA TYR A 71 2.69 4.73 10.53
C TYR A 71 2.86 6.03 9.76
N GLY A 72 3.44 7.04 10.39
CA GLY A 72 3.57 8.36 9.77
C GLY A 72 4.40 9.33 10.59
N GLY A 73 4.57 10.53 10.02
CA GLY A 73 5.10 11.67 10.76
C GLY A 73 4.15 12.14 11.86
N ASP A 74 4.60 13.10 12.67
CA ASP A 74 3.84 13.60 13.81
C ASP A 74 2.43 14.05 13.39
N SER A 75 1.43 13.56 14.13
CA SER A 75 0.02 14.00 14.05
C SER A 75 -0.74 13.68 12.75
N VAL A 76 -0.27 12.75 11.91
CA VAL A 76 -1.08 12.29 10.77
C VAL A 76 -2.29 11.51 11.30
N ARG A 77 -3.48 12.08 11.10
CA ARG A 77 -4.75 11.39 11.30
C ARG A 77 -5.27 10.93 9.96
N TYR A 78 -5.89 9.76 9.92
CA TYR A 78 -6.60 9.29 8.75
C TYR A 78 -7.96 8.77 9.18
N THR A 79 -8.96 8.92 8.32
CA THR A 79 -10.30 8.38 8.54
C THR A 79 -10.58 7.34 7.48
N TYR A 80 -10.69 6.07 7.90
CA TYR A 80 -11.03 4.96 7.02
C TYR A 80 -12.29 4.27 7.55
N SER A 81 -13.26 4.00 6.67
CA SER A 81 -14.54 3.37 7.02
C SER A 81 -15.31 4.06 8.17
N GLY A 82 -15.15 5.39 8.31
CA GLY A 82 -15.78 6.18 9.38
C GLY A 82 -15.07 6.11 10.74
N ILE A 83 -13.88 5.51 10.80
CA ILE A 83 -13.05 5.43 12.02
C ILE A 83 -11.81 6.29 11.82
N THR A 84 -11.67 7.34 12.64
CA THR A 84 -10.46 8.16 12.67
C THR A 84 -9.40 7.50 13.54
N ARG A 85 -8.21 7.31 12.97
CA ARG A 85 -7.04 6.73 13.65
C ARG A 85 -5.88 7.72 13.58
N THR A 86 -4.99 7.64 14.56
CA THR A 86 -3.76 8.43 14.59
C THR A 86 -2.60 7.51 14.20
N ALA A 87 -1.75 8.00 13.32
CA ALA A 87 -0.54 7.31 12.90
C ALA A 87 0.39 7.02 14.08
N LEU A 88 0.95 5.81 14.11
CA LEU A 88 2.08 5.49 14.96
C LEU A 88 3.34 6.18 14.41
N PRO A 89 4.30 6.56 15.28
CA PRO A 89 5.55 7.12 14.82
C PRO A 89 6.33 6.09 14.01
N TRP A 90 6.97 6.52 12.93
CA TRP A 90 7.84 5.68 12.12
C TRP A 90 8.84 4.86 12.94
N ASN A 91 9.04 3.60 12.56
CA ASN A 91 10.13 2.77 13.07
C ASN A 91 11.30 2.73 12.08
N PRO A 92 12.51 2.29 12.50
CA PRO A 92 13.70 2.28 11.64
C PRO A 92 13.52 1.46 10.34
N THR A 93 12.84 0.32 10.41
CA THR A 93 12.58 -0.56 9.25
C THR A 93 11.73 0.15 8.21
N LEU A 94 10.65 0.82 8.64
CA LEU A 94 9.79 1.58 7.75
C LEU A 94 10.49 2.80 7.15
N LEU A 95 11.35 3.48 7.92
CA LEU A 95 12.15 4.59 7.40
C LEU A 95 13.13 4.12 6.32
N ALA A 96 13.75 2.94 6.49
CA ALA A 96 14.64 2.36 5.49
C ALA A 96 13.88 2.03 4.20
N ILE A 97 12.74 1.32 4.29
CA ILE A 97 11.90 0.99 3.13
C ILE A 97 11.42 2.27 2.44
N LYS A 98 10.89 3.23 3.20
CA LYS A 98 10.44 4.54 2.70
C LYS A 98 11.55 5.23 1.91
N LYS A 99 12.75 5.33 2.48
CA LYS A 99 13.89 5.98 1.83
C LYS A 99 14.28 5.27 0.52
N SER A 100 14.32 3.94 0.52
CA SER A 100 14.61 3.17 -0.70
C SER A 100 13.55 3.41 -1.79
N VAL A 101 12.26 3.41 -1.42
CA VAL A 101 11.18 3.71 -2.37
C VAL A 101 11.30 5.12 -2.94
N GLU A 102 11.51 6.13 -2.08
CA GLU A 102 11.67 7.52 -2.50
C GLU A 102 12.86 7.70 -3.46
N GLN A 103 13.97 7.00 -3.21
CA GLN A 103 15.12 7.00 -4.10
C GLN A 103 14.81 6.39 -5.47
N GLN A 104 14.06 5.28 -5.52
CA GLN A 104 13.72 4.60 -6.77
C GLN A 104 12.80 5.46 -7.65
N ILE A 105 11.82 6.14 -7.05
CA ILE A 105 10.85 6.94 -7.80
C ILE A 105 11.35 8.34 -8.14
N ALA A 106 12.43 8.82 -7.52
CA ALA A 106 12.89 10.20 -7.63
C ALA A 106 13.16 10.67 -9.07
N ALA A 107 13.54 9.75 -9.96
CA ALA A 107 13.77 10.06 -11.37
C ALA A 107 12.48 10.41 -12.15
N ILE A 108 11.33 9.90 -11.71
CA ILE A 108 10.03 10.07 -12.39
C ILE A 108 9.15 11.04 -11.61
N SER A 109 9.11 10.89 -10.28
CA SER A 109 8.24 11.66 -9.40
C SER A 109 8.92 11.85 -8.04
N PRO A 110 9.77 12.87 -7.88
CA PRO A 110 10.42 13.14 -6.60
C PRO A 110 9.38 13.58 -5.56
N VAL A 111 9.14 12.72 -4.57
CA VAL A 111 8.22 12.97 -3.46
C VAL A 111 8.76 12.43 -2.14
N CYS A 112 8.24 12.99 -1.05
CA CYS A 112 8.46 12.48 0.30
C CYS A 112 7.12 11.97 0.85
N PHE A 113 7.04 10.69 1.21
CA PHE A 113 5.84 10.12 1.82
C PHE A 113 5.75 10.52 3.29
N ASN A 114 4.55 10.86 3.75
CA ASN A 114 4.30 11.29 5.13
C ASN A 114 3.60 10.21 5.98
N SER A 115 3.04 9.19 5.34
CA SER A 115 2.38 8.06 6.00
C SER A 115 2.51 6.76 5.21
N CYS A 116 2.31 5.64 5.90
CA CYS A 116 2.24 4.30 5.34
C CYS A 116 1.13 3.52 6.04
N LEU A 117 0.15 3.05 5.25
CA LEU A 117 -0.78 2.01 5.65
C LEU A 117 -0.18 0.65 5.33
N LEU A 118 0.02 -0.17 6.36
CA LEU A 118 0.39 -1.56 6.21
C LEU A 118 -0.85 -2.45 6.22
N ASN A 119 -0.91 -3.39 5.28
CA ASN A 119 -1.92 -4.44 5.22
C ASN A 119 -1.25 -5.81 5.32
N LEU A 120 -1.59 -6.58 6.35
CA LEU A 120 -1.18 -7.97 6.49
C LEU A 120 -2.36 -8.88 6.15
N TYR A 121 -2.12 -9.73 5.13
CA TYR A 121 -3.05 -10.76 4.71
C TYR A 121 -2.49 -12.11 5.12
N ALA A 122 -3.09 -12.74 6.14
CA ALA A 122 -2.60 -13.98 6.74
C ALA A 122 -2.63 -15.16 5.76
N ASN A 123 -3.58 -15.17 4.82
CA ASN A 123 -3.70 -16.20 3.78
C ASN A 123 -4.43 -15.66 2.53
N GLY A 124 -4.63 -16.54 1.54
CA GLY A 124 -5.25 -16.22 0.25
C GLY A 124 -6.77 -15.98 0.28
N ASN A 125 -7.45 -16.24 1.40
CA ASN A 125 -8.89 -15.99 1.56
C ASN A 125 -9.21 -14.55 1.99
N GLU A 126 -8.17 -13.78 2.31
CA GLU A 126 -8.31 -12.37 2.64
C GLU A 126 -8.02 -11.52 1.41
N GLY A 127 -8.59 -10.32 1.37
CA GLY A 127 -8.40 -9.41 0.26
C GLY A 127 -9.04 -8.08 0.54
N MET A 128 -9.01 -7.23 -0.46
CA MET A 128 -9.62 -5.91 -0.42
C MET A 128 -10.60 -5.80 -1.57
N ALA A 129 -11.83 -5.38 -1.25
CA ALA A 129 -12.84 -5.14 -2.28
C ALA A 129 -12.42 -3.96 -3.18
N TRP A 130 -13.10 -3.80 -4.31
CA TRP A 130 -12.93 -2.62 -5.16
C TRP A 130 -13.14 -1.36 -4.34
N HIS A 131 -12.14 -0.49 -4.34
CA HIS A 131 -12.13 0.80 -3.65
C HIS A 131 -11.22 1.75 -4.43
N SER A 132 -11.18 3.00 -3.97
CA SER A 132 -10.17 3.96 -4.37
C SER A 132 -9.77 4.74 -3.14
N ASP A 133 -8.49 5.11 -3.07
CA ASP A 133 -7.96 5.97 -2.01
C ASP A 133 -8.29 7.42 -2.41
N ASP A 134 -9.52 7.83 -2.10
CA ASP A 134 -10.08 9.16 -2.42
C ASP A 134 -10.36 10.01 -1.17
N GLU A 135 -9.65 9.71 -0.08
CA GLU A 135 -9.71 10.51 1.14
C GLU A 135 -9.23 11.94 0.90
N ALA A 136 -10.03 12.93 1.34
CA ALA A 136 -9.71 14.35 1.19
C ALA A 136 -8.34 14.75 1.78
N ASP A 137 -7.89 14.04 2.81
CA ASP A 137 -6.61 14.26 3.48
C ASP A 137 -5.40 13.94 2.59
N LEU A 138 -5.58 13.18 1.50
CA LEU A 138 -4.53 12.87 0.52
C LEU A 138 -4.29 14.03 -0.48
N GLY A 139 -5.19 15.00 -0.54
CA GLY A 139 -5.10 16.15 -1.44
C GLY A 139 -5.47 15.81 -2.90
N SER A 140 -5.15 16.73 -3.82
CA SER A 140 -5.44 16.57 -5.24
C SER A 140 -4.35 15.76 -5.93
N ASN A 141 -4.73 14.71 -6.68
CA ASN A 141 -3.84 13.81 -7.41
C ASN A 141 -2.72 13.21 -6.52
N PRO A 142 -3.09 12.46 -5.46
CA PRO A 142 -2.10 11.90 -4.55
C PRO A 142 -1.20 10.88 -5.25
N ILE A 143 0.07 10.84 -4.83
CA ILE A 143 1.03 9.84 -5.27
C ILE A 143 1.10 8.75 -4.21
N ILE A 144 0.79 7.52 -4.61
CA ILE A 144 0.81 6.34 -3.76
C ILE A 144 1.89 5.39 -4.28
N ALA A 145 2.78 4.95 -3.39
CA ALA A 145 3.69 3.86 -3.66
C ALA A 145 3.25 2.60 -2.90
N SER A 146 3.09 1.49 -3.62
CA SER A 146 2.75 0.20 -3.03
C SER A 146 3.94 -0.75 -3.14
N VAL A 147 4.40 -1.27 -2.00
CA VAL A 147 5.46 -2.28 -1.92
C VAL A 147 4.90 -3.52 -1.24
N SER A 148 5.20 -4.70 -1.79
CA SER A 148 4.73 -5.99 -1.28
C SER A 148 5.90 -6.85 -0.85
N PHE A 149 5.72 -7.57 0.27
CA PHE A 149 6.67 -8.56 0.77
C PHE A 149 5.94 -9.87 1.10
N GLY A 150 6.59 -11.01 0.90
CA GLY A 150 6.02 -12.34 1.13
C GLY A 150 5.32 -12.91 -0.10
N ALA A 151 4.20 -13.61 0.10
CA ALA A 151 3.54 -14.36 -0.97
C ALA A 151 2.93 -13.46 -2.06
N THR A 152 3.10 -13.84 -3.33
CA THR A 152 2.52 -13.15 -4.49
C THR A 152 0.99 -13.10 -4.43
N ARG A 153 0.41 -11.94 -4.79
CA ARG A 153 -1.03 -11.70 -4.80
C ARG A 153 -1.46 -10.99 -6.07
N LYS A 154 -2.72 -11.20 -6.46
CA LYS A 154 -3.31 -10.48 -7.58
C LYS A 154 -3.66 -9.05 -7.16
N PHE A 155 -3.06 -8.08 -7.84
CA PHE A 155 -3.45 -6.67 -7.80
C PHE A 155 -4.20 -6.34 -9.10
N SER A 156 -5.33 -5.64 -9.03
CA SER A 156 -6.17 -5.40 -10.21
C SER A 156 -6.72 -3.98 -10.19
N PHE A 157 -6.79 -3.38 -11.38
CA PHE A 157 -7.36 -2.07 -11.60
C PHE A 157 -8.72 -2.19 -12.29
N LYS A 158 -9.63 -1.29 -11.96
CA LYS A 158 -10.94 -1.16 -12.61
C LYS A 158 -11.28 0.32 -12.71
N HIS A 159 -11.62 0.78 -13.91
CA HIS A 159 -12.13 2.14 -14.13
C HIS A 159 -13.47 2.32 -13.41
N LYS A 160 -13.70 3.52 -12.86
CA LYS A 160 -14.93 3.85 -12.12
C LYS A 160 -16.12 4.05 -13.06
#